data_AF-A0A923MFJ8-F1
#
_entry.id   AF-A0A923MFJ8-F1
#
_cell.length_a   1.000
_cell.length_b   1.000
_cell.length_c   1.000
_cell.angle_alpha   90.00
_cell.angle_beta   90.00
_cell.angle_gamma   90.00
#
_symmetry.space_group_name_H-M   'P 1'
#
loop_
_entity.id
_entity.type
_entity.pdbx_description
1 polymer ?
#
loop_
_entity_poly.entity_id
_entity_poly.type
_entity_poly.pdbx_seq_one_letter_code
_entity_poly.pdbx_strand_id
1 'polypeptide(L)'
;MEHGVRYFNCGFPGEAELLESGTIDGGTWRQAIEYADLAHLVVPRKFYWERVVDGDFQSGYKEQDIDLLSARLTEQNIVHSITDLVLEIKLF
;
A
#
# COMPACT_ATOMS: atom_id res chain seq x y z
N MET A 1 14.01 5.59 20.36
CA MET A 1 14.63 6.15 19.15
C MET A 1 13.57 6.17 18.06
N GLU A 2 12.99 7.33 17.77
CA GLU A 2 12.05 7.49 16.65
C GLU A 2 12.79 7.23 15.34
N HIS A 3 12.52 6.09 14.71
CA HIS A 3 12.97 5.81 13.35
C HIS A 3 12.04 6.57 12.40
N GLY A 4 12.22 7.90 12.36
CA GLY A 4 11.57 8.73 11.36
C GLY A 4 11.97 8.22 9.98
N VAL A 5 10.98 7.88 9.19
CA VAL A 5 11.08 7.37 7.83
C VAL A 5 11.69 8.47 6.94
N ARG A 6 13.03 8.56 6.87
CA ARG A 6 13.73 9.70 6.25
C ARG A 6 13.76 9.66 4.73
N TYR A 7 13.54 8.50 4.10
CA TYR A 7 13.67 8.34 2.65
C TYR A 7 12.68 9.22 1.88
N PHE A 8 11.41 9.28 2.29
CA PHE A 8 10.40 10.12 1.65
C PHE A 8 10.67 11.63 1.78
N ASN A 9 11.49 12.05 2.75
CA ASN A 9 11.86 13.44 2.96
C ASN A 9 13.11 13.86 2.15
N CYS A 10 13.77 12.92 1.46
CA CYS A 10 15.00 13.18 0.69
C CYS A 10 14.73 13.54 -0.78
N GLY A 11 13.47 13.60 -1.21
CA GLY A 11 13.08 13.79 -2.60
C GLY A 11 12.86 12.47 -3.35
N PHE A 12 12.62 12.55 -4.65
CA PHE A 12 12.44 11.36 -5.50
C PHE A 12 13.78 10.95 -6.15
N PRO A 13 14.06 9.64 -6.31
CA PRO A 13 15.23 9.17 -7.04
C PRO A 13 15.21 9.69 -8.48
N GLY A 14 16.38 10.07 -9.01
CA GLY A 14 16.52 10.40 -10.43
C GLY A 14 16.46 9.16 -11.33
N GLU A 15 16.32 9.34 -12.64
CA GLU A 15 16.23 8.22 -13.60
C GLU A 15 17.40 7.24 -13.52
N ALA A 16 18.62 7.72 -13.26
CA ALA A 16 19.81 6.89 -13.13
C ALA A 16 19.81 6.01 -11.86
N GLU A 17 18.93 6.30 -10.91
CA GLU A 17 18.77 5.57 -9.65
C GLU A 17 17.66 4.52 -9.72
N LEU A 18 16.85 4.54 -10.79
CA LEU A 18 15.75 3.62 -11.04
C LEU A 18 16.27 2.46 -11.88
N LEU A 19 16.41 1.29 -11.27
CA LEU A 19 16.74 0.03 -11.95
C LEU A 19 15.45 -0.67 -12.42
N GLU A 20 15.61 -1.82 -13.08
CA GLU A 20 14.50 -2.63 -13.57
C GLU A 20 13.61 -3.17 -12.44
N SER A 21 14.21 -3.62 -11.33
CA SER A 21 13.48 -4.24 -10.21
C SER A 21 13.38 -3.39 -8.94
N GLY A 22 14.10 -2.26 -8.87
CA GLY A 22 14.17 -1.45 -7.65
C GLY A 22 15.02 -0.19 -7.79
N THR A 23 15.34 0.45 -6.66
CA THR A 23 16.25 1.61 -6.62
C THR A 23 17.68 1.19 -6.28
N ILE A 24 18.67 1.96 -6.73
CA ILE A 24 20.08 1.72 -6.35
C ILE A 24 20.29 1.87 -4.84
N ASP A 25 21.28 1.14 -4.31
CA ASP A 25 21.79 1.36 -2.96
C ASP A 25 22.67 2.63 -2.91
N GLY A 26 22.60 3.36 -1.80
CA GLY A 26 23.37 4.61 -1.61
C GLY A 26 22.88 5.82 -2.42
N GLY A 27 21.75 5.71 -3.13
CA GLY A 27 21.11 6.82 -3.84
C GLY A 27 20.40 7.82 -2.92
N THR A 28 19.46 8.58 -3.48
CA THR A 28 18.61 9.57 -2.82
C THR A 28 17.91 9.00 -1.57
N TRP A 29 17.49 7.73 -1.63
CA TRP A 29 16.85 7.03 -0.51
C TRP A 29 17.81 6.26 0.40
N ARG A 30 19.12 6.26 0.07
CA ARG A 30 20.23 5.63 0.81
C ARG A 30 20.16 4.13 1.04
N GLN A 31 19.05 3.51 0.69
CA GLN A 31 18.83 2.07 0.69
C GLN A 31 18.23 1.69 -0.66
N ALA A 32 18.58 0.51 -1.15
CA ALA A 32 17.85 -0.10 -2.24
C ALA A 32 16.43 -0.47 -1.77
N ILE A 33 15.43 -0.16 -2.59
CA ILE A 33 14.06 -0.62 -2.39
C ILE A 33 13.63 -1.38 -3.63
N GLU A 34 13.29 -2.65 -3.47
CA GLU A 34 12.68 -3.44 -4.55
C GLU A 34 11.27 -2.92 -4.83
N TYR A 35 10.90 -2.79 -6.09
CA TYR A 35 9.54 -2.40 -6.48
C TYR A 35 8.49 -3.42 -5.99
N ALA A 36 8.89 -4.67 -5.83
CA ALA A 36 8.09 -5.72 -5.19
C ALA A 36 7.72 -5.39 -3.73
N ASP A 37 8.54 -4.61 -3.04
CA ASP A 37 8.28 -4.14 -1.67
C ASP A 37 7.62 -2.76 -1.63
N LEU A 38 7.34 -2.13 -2.77
CA LEU A 38 6.58 -0.88 -2.84
C LEU A 38 5.13 -1.11 -3.28
N ALA A 39 4.90 -2.06 -4.17
CA ALA A 39 3.59 -2.22 -4.78
C ALA A 39 2.67 -3.11 -3.92
N HIS A 40 1.96 -2.41 -3.04
CA HIS A 40 0.96 -2.99 -2.18
C HIS A 40 -0.41 -2.44 -2.54
N LEU A 41 -1.38 -3.33 -2.79
CA LEU A 41 -2.79 -2.94 -2.73
C LEU A 41 -3.26 -3.08 -1.28
N VAL A 42 -3.63 -1.97 -0.64
CA VAL A 42 -4.15 -1.96 0.73
C VAL A 42 -5.68 -1.86 0.70
N VAL A 43 -6.34 -2.88 1.23
CA VAL A 43 -7.80 -2.96 1.35
C VAL A 43 -8.19 -2.86 2.82
N PRO A 44 -8.78 -1.74 3.27
CA PRO A 44 -9.18 -1.59 4.66
C PRO A 44 -10.43 -2.42 4.99
N ARG A 45 -10.45 -3.03 6.18
CA ARG A 45 -11.64 -3.67 6.74
C ARG A 45 -12.78 -2.69 6.92
N LYS A 46 -12.47 -1.47 7.36
CA LYS A 46 -13.44 -0.38 7.56
C LYS A 46 -12.89 0.94 7.04
N PHE A 47 -13.70 1.69 6.32
CA PHE A 47 -13.34 3.03 5.84
C PHE A 47 -14.51 4.00 5.96
N TYR A 48 -14.18 5.27 6.13
CA TYR A 48 -15.15 6.36 6.09
C TYR A 48 -15.36 6.77 4.63
N TRP A 49 -16.61 7.05 4.27
CA TRP A 49 -16.95 7.56 2.95
C TRP A 49 -17.80 8.81 3.09
N GLU A 50 -17.68 9.67 2.07
CA GLU A 50 -18.50 10.85 1.91
C GLU A 50 -18.84 11.03 0.44
N ARG A 51 -20.01 11.60 0.18
CA ARG A 51 -20.44 12.02 -1.17
C ARG A 51 -21.49 13.11 -1.05
N VAL A 52 -21.62 13.93 -2.09
CA VAL A 52 -22.72 14.89 -2.22
C VAL A 52 -23.75 14.32 -3.19
N VAL A 53 -25.01 14.20 -2.75
CA VAL A 53 -26.13 13.75 -3.58
C VAL A 53 -27.21 14.82 -3.54
N ASP A 54 -27.61 15.36 -4.69
CA ASP A 54 -28.65 16.39 -4.80
C ASP A 54 -28.44 17.63 -3.90
N GLY A 55 -27.17 17.96 -3.61
CA GLY A 55 -26.80 19.09 -2.74
C GLY A 55 -26.66 18.73 -1.26
N ASP A 56 -27.04 17.52 -0.86
CA ASP A 56 -26.90 17.04 0.51
C ASP A 56 -25.61 16.26 0.72
N PHE A 57 -24.90 16.60 1.80
CA PHE A 57 -23.73 15.85 2.24
C PHE A 57 -24.15 14.55 2.92
N GLN A 58 -23.73 13.42 2.36
CA GLN A 58 -23.93 12.10 2.93
C GLN A 58 -22.59 11.50 3.29
N SER A 59 -22.51 10.89 4.46
CA SER A 59 -21.32 10.20 4.89
C SER A 59 -21.62 9.02 5.81
N GLY A 60 -20.60 8.22 6.07
CA GLY A 60 -20.69 7.15 7.05
C GLY A 60 -19.49 6.23 6.97
N TYR A 61 -19.61 5.09 7.61
CA TYR A 61 -18.60 4.03 7.55
C TYR A 61 -19.11 2.87 6.70
N LYS A 62 -18.20 2.23 5.98
CA LYS A 62 -18.42 0.95 5.31
C LYS A 62 -17.42 -0.06 5.84
N GLU A 63 -17.87 -1.31 5.93
CA GLU A 63 -17.04 -2.46 6.27
C GLU A 63 -17.01 -3.42 5.08
N GLN A 64 -15.89 -4.13 4.93
CA GLN A 64 -15.63 -5.08 3.86
C GLN A 64 -15.18 -6.40 4.47
N ASP A 65 -15.63 -7.51 3.90
CA ASP A 65 -15.23 -8.85 4.31
C ASP A 65 -13.86 -9.20 3.70
N ILE A 66 -12.80 -8.73 4.37
CA ILE A 66 -11.43 -8.99 3.94
C ILE A 66 -10.98 -10.42 4.22
N ASP A 67 -11.66 -11.14 5.13
CA ASP A 67 -11.36 -12.54 5.43
C ASP A 67 -11.79 -13.43 4.25
N LEU A 68 -12.98 -13.17 3.68
CA LEU A 68 -13.43 -13.82 2.45
C LEU A 68 -12.51 -13.52 1.28
N LEU A 69 -12.07 -12.27 1.12
CA LEU A 69 -11.13 -11.90 0.05
C LEU A 69 -9.78 -12.62 0.22
N SER A 70 -9.24 -12.67 1.43
CA SER A 70 -8.00 -13.41 1.74
C SER A 70 -8.11 -14.87 1.32
N ALA A 71 -9.19 -15.56 1.71
CA ALA A 71 -9.41 -16.95 1.33
C ALA A 71 -9.38 -17.16 -0.20
N ARG A 72 -10.01 -16.27 -0.97
CA ARG A 72 -10.00 -16.31 -2.43
C ARG A 72 -8.62 -16.06 -3.03
N LEU A 73 -7.83 -15.17 -2.45
CA LEU A 73 -6.46 -14.92 -2.88
C LEU A 73 -5.56 -16.13 -2.60
N THR A 74 -5.75 -16.81 -1.46
CA THR A 74 -5.05 -18.06 -1.13
C THR A 74 -5.38 -19.16 -2.15
N GLU A 75 -6.64 -19.30 -2.56
CA GLU A 75 -7.06 -20.25 -3.62
C GLU A 75 -6.32 -20.02 -4.95
N GLN A 76 -5.94 -18.77 -5.25
CA GLN A 76 -5.25 -18.38 -6.47
C GLN A 76 -3.71 -18.31 -6.32
N ASN A 77 -3.17 -18.69 -5.16
CA ASN A 77 -1.74 -18.56 -4.83
C ASN A 77 -1.20 -17.11 -4.94
N ILE A 78 -2.04 -16.12 -4.68
CA ILE A 78 -1.62 -14.71 -4.67
C ILE A 78 -1.05 -14.38 -3.29
N VAL A 79 0.17 -13.85 -3.26
CA VAL A 79 0.85 -13.45 -2.02
C VAL A 79 0.17 -12.23 -1.41
N HIS A 80 -0.29 -12.36 -0.16
CA HIS A 80 -0.92 -11.29 0.58
C HIS A 80 -0.73 -11.48 2.08
N SER A 81 -0.92 -10.40 2.84
CA SER A 81 -0.94 -10.38 4.30
C SER A 81 -2.30 -9.85 4.78
N ILE A 82 -2.75 -10.29 5.96
CA ILE A 82 -4.00 -9.83 6.57
C ILE A 82 -3.76 -9.49 8.03
N THR A 83 -4.41 -8.42 8.47
CA THR A 83 -4.47 -7.97 9.87
C THR A 83 -5.92 -7.68 10.25
N ASP A 84 -6.15 -7.33 11.51
CA ASP A 84 -7.47 -6.91 11.97
C ASP A 84 -7.99 -5.65 11.24
N LEU A 85 -7.08 -4.83 10.68
CA LEU A 85 -7.42 -3.53 10.09
C LEU A 85 -7.46 -3.54 8.57
N VAL A 86 -6.54 -4.27 7.94
CA VAL A 86 -6.31 -4.21 6.49
C VAL A 86 -5.90 -5.58 5.93
N LEU A 87 -6.18 -5.77 4.65
CA LEU A 87 -5.58 -6.79 3.79
C LEU A 87 -4.62 -6.10 2.83
N GLU A 88 -3.42 -6.63 2.70
CA GLU A 88 -2.34 -6.08 1.89
C GLU A 88 -1.91 -7.12 0.84
N ILE A 89 -2.02 -6.77 -0.44
CA ILE A 89 -1.65 -7.65 -1.56
C ILE A 89 -0.33 -7.16 -2.14
N LYS A 90 0.69 -8.03 -2.17
CA LYS A 90 1.95 -7.75 -2.87
C LYS A 90 1.75 -7.98 -4.36
N LEU A 91 2.05 -6.96 -5.16
CA LEU A 91 1.80 -7.00 -6.60
C LEU A 91 2.98 -7.51 -7.42
N PHE A 92 4.04 -8.09 -6.84
CA PHE A 92 5.16 -8.69 -7.59
C PHE A 92 5.85 -9.81 -6.80
#